data_AF-A0A6N9HD57-F1
#
_entry.id   AF-A0A6N9HD57-F1
#
_cell.length_a   1.000
_cell.length_b   1.000
_cell.length_c   1.000
_cell.angle_alpha   90.00
_cell.angle_beta   90.00
_cell.angle_gamma   90.00
#
_symmetry.space_group_name_H-M   'P 1'
#
loop_
_entity.id
_entity.type
_entity.pdbx_description
1 polymer ?
#
loop_
_entity_poly.entity_id
_entity_poly.type
_entity_poly.pdbx_seq_one_letter_code
_entity_poly.pdbx_strand_id
1 'polypeptide(L)'
;MNTRTFVLQGLALLALSGAAQAQQIYLCVDAEGRKELTDTRKGKNCKPLDLPGAAIPAPSATPGARRSAAPATPAVAPANFPRVDGAEQKARDADRRAILTDELNTESRKLADLRKEFNNGEPERRADERNAAKYQERVAGLKDSIARSEQNVEALKRELANIK
;
A
#
# COMPACT_ATOMS: atom_id res chain seq x y z
N MET A 1 40.35 -41.66 17.90
CA MET A 1 39.20 -42.59 17.83
C MET A 1 38.27 -42.30 18.98
N ASN A 2 37.04 -41.86 18.68
CA ASN A 2 35.80 -42.28 19.35
C ASN A 2 34.60 -41.56 18.67
N THR A 3 33.97 -42.32 17.78
CA THR A 3 32.52 -42.48 17.53
C THR A 3 31.63 -41.98 18.70
N ARG A 4 30.40 -41.47 18.58
CA ARG A 4 29.29 -41.71 17.63
C ARG A 4 28.10 -40.82 18.08
N THR A 5 27.28 -40.36 17.12
CA THR A 5 25.81 -40.21 17.20
C THR A 5 25.16 -39.50 18.41
N PHE A 6 24.67 -38.28 18.19
CA PHE A 6 23.35 -37.85 18.68
C PHE A 6 22.67 -37.01 17.61
N VAL A 7 22.13 -37.73 16.62
CA VAL A 7 21.02 -37.27 15.79
C VAL A 7 19.75 -37.43 16.64
N LEU A 8 18.84 -36.45 16.53
CA LEU A 8 17.46 -36.46 17.06
C LEU A 8 17.27 -36.26 18.57
N GLN A 9 17.07 -35.01 19.00
CA GLN A 9 16.27 -34.66 20.19
C GLN A 9 15.50 -33.37 19.88
N GLY A 10 14.16 -33.47 19.88
CA GLY A 10 13.30 -32.35 20.28
C GLY A 10 12.68 -31.48 19.17
N LEU A 11 11.88 -32.10 18.31
CA LEU A 11 10.76 -31.42 17.63
C LEU A 11 9.76 -30.90 18.70
N ALA A 12 9.05 -29.80 18.38
CA ALA A 12 7.79 -29.34 19.00
C ALA A 12 7.87 -28.30 20.15
N LEU A 13 7.93 -27.02 19.78
CA LEU A 13 6.99 -26.03 20.32
C LEU A 13 6.35 -25.28 19.15
N LEU A 14 5.29 -25.89 18.63
CA LEU A 14 4.43 -25.37 17.58
C LEU A 14 3.27 -24.60 18.22
N ALA A 15 2.95 -23.45 17.63
CA ALA A 15 1.61 -22.87 17.55
C ALA A 15 0.92 -22.38 18.85
N LEU A 16 1.27 -21.15 19.27
CA LEU A 16 0.25 -20.23 19.80
C LEU A 16 -0.40 -19.50 18.61
N SER A 17 -1.27 -20.22 17.88
CA SER A 17 -2.14 -19.61 16.88
C SER A 17 -3.28 -18.90 17.62
N GLY A 18 -3.31 -17.57 17.56
CA GLY A 18 -4.40 -16.78 18.13
C GLY A 18 -5.75 -17.22 17.56
N ALA A 19 -6.67 -17.59 18.45
CA ALA A 19 -8.06 -17.81 18.08
C ALA A 19 -8.66 -16.46 17.67
N ALA A 20 -8.88 -16.26 16.36
CA ALA A 20 -9.71 -15.18 15.87
C ALA A 20 -11.15 -15.45 16.32
N GLN A 21 -11.60 -14.76 17.38
CA GLN A 21 -13.00 -14.76 17.78
C GLN A 21 -13.78 -13.97 16.73
N ALA A 22 -14.78 -14.59 16.10
CA ALA A 22 -15.70 -13.88 15.22
C ALA A 22 -16.51 -12.88 16.06
N GLN A 23 -16.27 -11.57 15.89
CA GLN A 23 -17.05 -10.54 16.56
C GLN A 23 -18.47 -10.50 15.96
N GLN A 24 -19.48 -10.81 16.79
CA GLN A 24 -20.89 -10.74 16.41
C GLN A 24 -21.33 -9.28 16.29
N ILE A 25 -21.72 -8.84 15.09
CA ILE A 25 -22.26 -7.50 14.85
C ILE A 25 -23.78 -7.53 15.02
N TYR A 26 -24.36 -6.48 15.60
CA TYR A 26 -25.79 -6.29 15.80
C TYR A 26 -26.28 -5.04 15.06
N LEU A 27 -27.47 -5.14 14.45
CA LEU A 27 -28.23 -4.00 13.97
C LEU A 27 -29.27 -3.63 15.03
N CYS A 28 -29.06 -2.51 15.71
CA CYS A 28 -29.98 -1.96 16.71
C CYS A 28 -30.85 -0.86 16.10
N VAL A 29 -32.11 -0.81 16.53
CA VAL A 29 -33.03 0.30 16.22
C VAL A 29 -33.35 1.04 17.51
N ASP A 30 -33.07 2.34 17.54
CA ASP A 30 -33.36 3.20 18.69
C ASP A 30 -34.85 3.61 18.77
N ALA A 31 -35.21 4.37 19.81
CA ALA A 31 -36.59 4.82 20.03
C ALA A 31 -37.09 5.77 18.92
N GLU A 32 -36.18 6.45 18.24
CA GLU A 32 -36.46 7.36 17.13
C GLU A 32 -36.43 6.65 15.76
N GLY A 33 -36.23 5.34 15.73
CA GLY A 33 -36.23 4.52 14.51
C GLY A 33 -34.92 4.53 13.73
N ARG A 34 -33.83 5.10 14.27
CA ARG A 34 -32.52 5.12 13.63
C ARG A 34 -31.82 3.77 13.81
N LYS A 35 -31.15 3.35 12.75
CA LYS A 35 -30.41 2.09 12.68
C LYS A 35 -28.95 2.34 13.05
N GLU A 36 -28.46 1.63 14.06
CA GLU A 36 -27.06 1.66 14.49
C GLU A 36 -26.45 0.26 14.37
N LEU A 37 -25.27 0.14 13.74
CA LEU A 37 -24.47 -1.08 13.79
C LEU A 37 -23.51 -1.00 14.97
N THR A 38 -23.54 -2.03 15.84
CA THR A 38 -22.75 -2.08 17.08
C THR A 38 -22.22 -3.49 17.30
N ASP A 39 -21.08 -3.60 17.97
CA ASP A 39 -20.45 -4.83 18.41
C ASP A 39 -21.07 -5.40 19.70
N THR A 40 -21.83 -4.58 20.42
CA THR A 40 -22.49 -4.92 21.68
C THR A 40 -24.01 -4.87 21.55
N ARG A 41 -24.71 -5.85 22.13
CA ARG A 41 -26.18 -5.90 22.13
C ARG A 41 -26.76 -4.88 23.12
N LYS A 42 -27.16 -3.71 22.62
CA LYS A 42 -27.67 -2.59 23.44
C LYS A 42 -29.14 -2.71 23.89
N GLY A 43 -29.88 -3.75 23.48
CA GLY A 43 -31.28 -3.91 23.92
C GLY A 43 -32.09 -4.95 23.13
N LYS A 44 -33.41 -4.96 23.36
CA LYS A 44 -34.36 -5.89 22.72
C LYS A 44 -34.54 -5.63 21.22
N ASN A 45 -34.32 -4.39 20.79
CA ASN A 45 -34.42 -3.96 19.38
C ASN A 45 -33.12 -4.17 18.59
N CYS A 46 -32.18 -4.97 19.11
CA CYS A 46 -30.94 -5.33 18.45
C CYS A 46 -31.03 -6.75 17.90
N LYS A 47 -30.89 -6.88 16.58
CA LYS A 47 -30.86 -8.18 15.89
C LYS A 47 -29.41 -8.52 15.51
N PRO A 48 -28.92 -9.74 15.79
CA PRO A 48 -27.62 -10.17 15.30
C PRO A 48 -27.65 -10.18 13.78
N LEU A 49 -26.65 -9.56 13.17
CA LEU A 49 -26.46 -9.65 11.73
C LEU A 49 -25.60 -10.88 11.45
N ASP A 50 -26.14 -11.81 10.69
CA ASP A 50 -25.35 -12.89 10.10
C ASP A 50 -24.65 -12.29 8.88
N LEU A 51 -23.36 -11.98 9.02
CA LEU A 51 -22.54 -11.55 7.89
C LEU A 51 -21.93 -12.81 7.27
N PRO A 52 -22.43 -13.29 6.12
CA PRO A 52 -21.71 -14.29 5.36
C PRO A 52 -20.38 -13.67 4.88
N GLY A 53 -19.26 -14.00 5.55
CA GLY A 53 -17.92 -13.75 5.01
C GLY A 53 -17.00 -12.78 5.76
N ALA A 54 -17.11 -12.60 7.08
CA ALA A 54 -15.97 -12.05 7.86
C ALA A 54 -14.81 -13.04 8.04
N ALA A 55 -14.90 -14.21 7.40
CA ALA A 55 -13.75 -15.04 7.05
C ALA A 55 -13.69 -15.08 5.53
N ILE A 56 -12.93 -14.16 4.92
CA ILE A 56 -12.31 -14.51 3.64
C ILE A 56 -11.33 -15.62 4.01
N PRO A 57 -11.55 -16.89 3.62
CA PRO A 57 -10.56 -17.91 3.89
C PRO A 57 -9.26 -17.43 3.23
N ALA A 58 -8.19 -17.33 4.02
CA ALA A 58 -6.86 -17.19 3.46
C ALA A 58 -6.71 -18.32 2.42
N PRO A 59 -6.27 -18.04 1.18
CA PRO A 59 -6.08 -19.08 0.20
C PRO A 59 -5.21 -20.16 0.85
N SER A 60 -5.68 -21.40 0.81
CA SER A 60 -4.92 -22.54 1.33
C SER A 60 -3.54 -22.48 0.70
N ALA A 61 -2.51 -22.27 1.53
CA ALA A 61 -1.14 -22.37 1.08
C ALA A 61 -0.91 -23.84 0.75
N THR A 62 -1.18 -24.23 -0.50
CA THR A 62 -0.77 -25.54 -1.02
C THR A 62 0.75 -25.62 -0.86
N PRO A 63 1.27 -26.53 -0.01
CA PRO A 63 2.70 -26.72 0.09
C PRO A 63 3.15 -27.39 -1.21
N GLY A 64 3.85 -26.64 -2.06
CA GLY A 64 4.48 -27.20 -3.26
C GLY A 64 3.72 -26.99 -4.56
N ALA A 65 3.48 -25.74 -4.94
CA ALA A 65 3.48 -25.38 -6.35
C ALA A 65 4.67 -24.46 -6.59
N ARG A 66 5.75 -25.02 -7.17
CA ARG A 66 6.80 -24.22 -7.80
C ARG A 66 6.09 -23.23 -8.73
N ARG A 67 6.42 -21.94 -8.60
CA ARG A 67 5.91 -20.88 -9.47
C ARG A 67 6.43 -21.12 -10.89
N SER A 68 5.76 -21.98 -11.63
CA SER A 68 5.73 -21.89 -13.08
C SER A 68 4.69 -20.83 -13.39
N ALA A 69 5.14 -19.72 -13.96
CA ALA A 69 4.29 -18.65 -14.45
C ALA A 69 3.42 -19.19 -15.60
N ALA A 70 2.30 -19.83 -15.25
CA ALA A 70 1.22 -20.06 -16.19
C ALA A 70 0.38 -18.78 -16.28
N PRO A 71 0.04 -18.29 -17.48
CA PRO A 71 -0.78 -17.09 -17.62
C PRO A 71 -2.15 -17.35 -16.96
N ALA A 72 -2.49 -16.53 -15.97
CA ALA A 72 -3.83 -16.52 -15.39
C ALA A 72 -4.83 -16.23 -16.53
N THR A 73 -5.78 -17.13 -16.75
CA THR A 73 -6.88 -16.90 -17.66
C THR A 73 -7.70 -15.72 -17.15
N PRO A 74 -7.98 -14.69 -17.97
CA PRO A 74 -8.75 -13.55 -17.53
C PRO A 74 -10.17 -14.02 -17.17
N ALA A 75 -10.63 -13.64 -15.98
CA ALA A 75 -12.01 -13.89 -15.55
C ALA A 75 -12.96 -13.26 -16.58
N VAL A 76 -13.82 -14.10 -17.18
CA VAL A 76 -14.78 -13.66 -18.19
C VAL A 76 -15.87 -12.84 -17.48
N ALA A 77 -15.84 -11.52 -17.67
CA ALA A 77 -16.90 -10.64 -17.21
C ALA A 77 -18.25 -11.06 -17.84
N PRO A 78 -19.38 -10.99 -17.10
CA PRO A 78 -20.69 -11.37 -17.62
C PRO A 78 -21.01 -10.61 -18.91
N ALA A 79 -21.63 -11.29 -19.87
CA ALA A 79 -21.81 -10.81 -21.25
C ALA A 79 -22.56 -9.46 -21.36
N ASN A 80 -23.31 -9.07 -20.34
CA ASN A 80 -24.09 -7.83 -20.28
C ASN A 80 -23.43 -6.71 -19.45
N PHE A 81 -22.15 -6.82 -19.09
CA PHE A 81 -21.48 -5.74 -18.37
C PHE A 81 -21.12 -4.59 -19.34
N PRO A 82 -21.51 -3.34 -19.06
CA PRO A 82 -21.13 -2.19 -19.88
C PRO A 82 -19.61 -2.09 -20.02
N ARG A 83 -19.12 -2.00 -21.26
CA ARG A 83 -17.69 -1.79 -21.55
C ARG A 83 -17.49 -0.35 -21.98
N VAL A 84 -16.42 0.27 -21.47
CA VAL A 84 -15.92 1.55 -21.98
C VAL A 84 -15.55 1.37 -23.44
N ASP A 85 -15.90 2.34 -24.28
CA ASP A 85 -15.56 2.26 -25.71
C ASP A 85 -14.04 2.48 -25.92
N GLY A 86 -13.51 1.96 -27.03
CA GLY A 86 -12.06 2.02 -27.29
C GLY A 86 -11.53 3.42 -27.57
N ALA A 87 -12.36 4.35 -28.07
CA ALA A 87 -11.99 5.74 -28.27
C ALA A 87 -12.02 6.51 -26.94
N GLU A 88 -13.01 6.29 -26.09
CA GLU A 88 -13.09 6.83 -24.73
C GLU A 88 -11.92 6.35 -23.87
N GLN A 89 -11.57 5.06 -23.94
CA GLN A 89 -10.42 4.52 -23.22
C GLN A 89 -9.11 5.20 -23.67
N LYS A 90 -8.89 5.36 -24.98
CA LYS A 90 -7.72 6.07 -25.52
C LYS A 90 -7.67 7.54 -25.13
N ALA A 91 -8.82 8.23 -25.12
CA ALA A 91 -8.90 9.62 -24.68
C ALA A 91 -8.47 9.75 -23.21
N ARG A 92 -8.98 8.87 -22.35
CA ARG A 92 -8.59 8.83 -20.93
C ARG A 92 -7.11 8.51 -20.72
N ASP A 93 -6.56 7.59 -21.52
CA ASP A 93 -5.14 7.24 -21.45
C ASP A 93 -4.25 8.39 -21.94
N ALA A 94 -4.69 9.17 -22.93
CA ALA A 94 -4.03 10.40 -23.36
C ALA A 94 -4.06 11.48 -22.26
N ASP A 95 -5.21 11.69 -21.62
CA ASP A 95 -5.35 12.64 -20.51
C ASP A 95 -4.47 12.23 -19.32
N ARG A 96 -4.50 10.94 -18.94
CA ARG A 96 -3.64 10.40 -17.87
C ARG A 96 -2.17 10.62 -18.21
N ARG A 97 -1.76 10.38 -19.46
CA ARG A 97 -0.38 10.59 -19.90
C ARG A 97 0.00 12.07 -19.80
N ALA A 98 -0.88 12.98 -20.21
CA ALA A 98 -0.64 14.42 -20.12
C ALA A 98 -0.46 14.87 -18.66
N ILE A 99 -1.36 14.45 -17.76
CA ILE A 99 -1.30 14.77 -16.32
C ILE A 99 0.01 14.26 -15.71
N LEU A 100 0.32 12.98 -15.86
CA LEU A 100 1.54 12.41 -15.28
C LEU A 100 2.82 13.01 -15.88
N THR A 101 2.78 13.46 -17.14
CA THR A 101 3.92 14.15 -17.77
C THR A 101 4.12 15.53 -17.15
N ASP A 102 3.05 16.28 -16.88
CA ASP A 102 3.16 17.57 -16.20
C ASP A 102 3.64 17.42 -14.74
N GLU A 103 3.13 16.44 -14.02
CA GLU A 103 3.60 16.08 -12.68
C GLU A 103 5.08 15.70 -12.70
N LEU A 104 5.50 14.87 -13.66
CA LEU A 104 6.91 14.49 -13.84
C LEU A 104 7.79 15.71 -14.09
N ASN A 105 7.35 16.63 -14.96
CA ASN A 105 8.09 17.85 -15.26
C ASN A 105 8.21 18.73 -14.01
N THR A 106 7.13 18.88 -13.24
CA THR A 106 7.11 19.66 -12.00
C THR A 106 8.03 19.06 -10.94
N GLU A 107 7.96 17.75 -10.71
CA GLU A 107 8.80 17.10 -9.71
C GLU A 107 10.27 17.05 -10.16
N SER A 108 10.54 16.91 -11.46
CA SER A 108 11.91 16.98 -12.01
C SER A 108 12.53 18.37 -11.84
N ARG A 109 11.75 19.45 -12.05
CA ARG A 109 12.19 20.83 -11.78
C ARG A 109 12.51 21.03 -10.31
N LYS A 110 11.60 20.60 -9.42
CA LYS A 110 11.82 20.64 -7.96
C LYS A 110 13.07 19.87 -7.54
N LEU A 111 13.30 18.68 -8.09
CA LEU A 111 14.51 17.91 -7.82
C LEU A 111 15.77 18.67 -8.27
N ALA A 112 15.74 19.30 -9.45
CA ALA A 112 16.84 20.11 -9.93
C ALA A 112 17.12 21.31 -8.99
N ASP A 113 16.08 22.00 -8.54
CA ASP A 113 16.19 23.12 -7.60
C ASP A 113 16.75 22.67 -6.24
N LEU A 114 16.25 21.55 -5.71
CA LEU A 114 16.76 20.96 -4.46
C LEU A 114 18.24 20.58 -4.56
N ARG A 115 18.64 19.96 -5.68
CA ARG A 115 20.05 19.60 -5.94
C ARG A 115 20.93 20.84 -6.06
N LYS A 116 20.43 21.89 -6.72
CA LYS A 116 21.12 23.18 -6.84
C LYS A 116 21.29 23.83 -5.47
N GLU A 117 20.26 23.85 -4.64
CA GLU A 117 20.36 24.38 -3.28
C GLU A 117 21.32 23.56 -2.43
N PHE A 118 21.22 22.23 -2.49
CA PHE A 118 22.08 21.32 -1.73
C PHE A 118 23.56 21.49 -2.08
N ASN A 119 23.87 21.92 -3.30
CA ASN A 119 25.23 22.30 -3.73
C ASN A 119 26.29 21.27 -3.29
N ASN A 120 26.10 20.01 -3.68
CA ASN A 120 26.99 18.89 -3.34
C ASN A 120 27.21 18.66 -1.83
N GLY A 121 26.26 19.07 -0.98
CA GLY A 121 26.35 18.96 0.48
C GLY A 121 26.87 20.22 1.16
N GLU A 122 27.17 21.26 0.39
CA GLU A 122 27.65 22.55 0.87
C GLU A 122 26.70 23.68 0.45
N PRO A 123 25.42 23.64 0.89
CA PRO A 123 24.49 24.71 0.60
C PRO A 123 25.01 26.04 1.15
N GLU A 124 24.69 27.15 0.48
CA GLU A 124 25.06 28.47 0.96
C GLU A 124 24.47 28.72 2.36
N ARG A 125 25.30 29.25 3.27
CA ARG A 125 24.87 29.55 4.64
C ARG A 125 23.94 30.75 4.64
N ARG A 126 22.77 30.59 5.23
CA ARG A 126 21.81 31.68 5.36
C ARG A 126 22.13 32.55 6.58
N ALA A 127 21.70 33.81 6.56
CA ALA A 127 22.01 34.78 7.63
C ALA A 127 21.40 34.38 9.01
N ASP A 128 20.27 33.66 9.00
CA ASP A 128 19.59 33.11 10.17
C ASP A 128 20.27 31.83 10.74
N GLU A 129 21.21 31.26 9.99
CA GLU A 129 21.95 30.04 10.33
C GLU A 129 23.30 30.34 10.97
N ARG A 130 23.35 31.31 11.89
CA ARG A 130 24.58 31.58 12.65
C ARG A 130 25.00 30.38 13.52
N ASN A 131 24.05 29.53 13.91
CA ASN A 131 24.31 28.28 14.61
C ASN A 131 24.67 27.15 13.63
N ALA A 132 25.79 26.48 13.86
CA ALA A 132 26.23 25.32 13.08
C ALA A 132 25.21 24.16 13.10
N ALA A 133 24.50 23.94 14.20
CA ALA A 133 23.49 22.87 14.31
C ALA A 133 22.34 23.06 13.32
N LYS A 134 21.80 24.29 13.22
CA LYS A 134 20.71 24.62 12.28
C LYS A 134 21.11 24.38 10.82
N TYR A 135 22.35 24.73 10.48
CA TYR A 135 22.90 24.48 9.15
C TYR A 135 22.94 22.97 8.85
N GLN A 136 23.47 22.17 9.77
CA GLN A 136 23.54 20.71 9.60
C GLN A 136 22.15 20.06 9.49
N GLU A 137 21.19 20.51 10.29
CA GLU A 137 19.79 20.06 10.20
C GLU A 137 19.18 20.38 8.83
N ARG A 138 19.40 21.59 8.30
CA ARG A 138 18.93 21.92 6.95
C ARG A 138 19.60 21.06 5.88
N VAL A 139 20.92 20.86 5.96
CA VAL A 139 21.66 20.03 5.00
C VAL A 139 21.09 18.60 4.98
N ALA A 140 20.83 18.03 6.16
CA ALA A 140 20.18 16.73 6.29
C ALA A 140 18.76 16.74 5.69
N GLY A 141 17.96 17.76 6.00
CA GLY A 141 16.60 17.91 5.45
C GLY A 141 16.56 18.08 3.92
N LEU A 142 17.54 18.77 3.33
CA LEU A 142 17.72 18.87 1.88
C LEU A 142 18.03 17.51 1.27
N LYS A 143 18.96 16.76 1.86
CA LYS A 143 19.31 15.40 1.41
C LYS A 143 18.10 14.46 1.42
N ASP A 144 17.32 14.48 2.49
CA ASP A 144 16.10 13.68 2.59
C ASP A 144 15.04 14.10 1.56
N SER A 145 14.91 15.41 1.31
CA SER A 145 13.98 15.95 0.32
C SER A 145 14.38 15.57 -1.10
N ILE A 146 15.69 15.58 -1.41
CA ILE A 146 16.23 15.08 -2.67
C ILE A 146 15.86 13.60 -2.85
N ALA A 147 16.16 12.76 -1.84
CA ALA A 147 15.90 11.33 -1.92
C ALA A 147 14.41 11.02 -2.17
N ARG A 148 13.50 11.72 -1.49
CA ARG A 148 12.05 11.59 -1.74
C ARG A 148 11.67 12.02 -3.15
N SER A 149 12.19 13.15 -3.61
CA SER A 149 11.88 13.68 -4.94
C SER A 149 12.40 12.77 -6.06
N GLU A 150 13.57 12.17 -5.89
CA GLU A 150 14.10 11.13 -6.80
C GLU A 150 13.18 9.91 -6.89
N GLN A 151 12.71 9.41 -5.74
CA GLN A 151 11.77 8.29 -5.70
C GLN A 151 10.44 8.62 -6.40
N ASN A 152 9.94 9.84 -6.23
CA ASN A 152 8.73 10.32 -6.91
C ASN A 152 8.90 10.39 -8.43
N VAL A 153 10.02 10.97 -8.90
CA VAL A 153 10.36 11.02 -10.32
C VAL A 153 10.39 9.62 -10.93
N GLU A 154 11.02 8.66 -10.25
CA GLU A 154 11.10 7.28 -10.73
C GLU A 154 9.73 6.58 -10.68
N ALA A 155 8.88 6.87 -9.69
CA ALA A 155 7.51 6.36 -9.65
C ALA A 155 6.68 6.88 -10.82
N LEU A 156 6.72 8.18 -11.10
CA LEU A 156 5.99 8.82 -12.19
C LEU A 156 6.44 8.27 -13.56
N LYS A 157 7.75 8.07 -13.77
CA LYS A 157 8.26 7.43 -14.99
C LYS A 157 7.72 6.01 -15.18
N ARG A 158 7.65 5.20 -14.10
CA ARG A 158 7.08 3.85 -14.17
C ARG A 158 5.59 3.88 -14.49
N GLU A 159 4.82 4.79 -13.88
CA GLU A 159 3.40 4.96 -14.16
C GLU A 159 3.16 5.34 -15.63
N LEU A 160 3.94 6.28 -16.18
CA LEU A 160 3.89 6.67 -17.59
C LEU A 160 4.20 5.50 -18.54
N ALA A 161 5.17 4.65 -18.20
CA ALA A 161 5.53 3.47 -18.97
C ALA A 161 4.42 2.39 -18.97
N ASN A 162 3.55 2.40 -17.96
CA ASN A 162 2.47 1.43 -17.82
C ASN A 162 1.17 1.82 -18.54
N ILE A 163 1.07 3.05 -19.07
CA ILE A 163 -0.10 3.49 -19.86
C ILE A 163 -0.05 2.86 -21.26
N LYS A 164 -1.11 2.12 -21.59
CA LYS A 164 -1.28 1.39 -22.86
C LYS A 164 -2.10 2.15 -23.89
#